data_AF-A0A1Q7Q485-F1
#
_entry.id   AF-A0A1Q7Q485-F1
#
_cell.length_a   1.000
_cell.length_b   1.000
_cell.length_c   1.000
_cell.angle_alpha   90.00
_cell.angle_beta   90.00
_cell.angle_gamma   90.00
#
_symmetry.space_group_name_H-M   'P 1'
#
loop_
_entity.id
_entity.type
_entity.pdbx_description
1 polymer ?
#
loop_
_entity_poly.entity_id
_entity_poly.type
_entity_poly.pdbx_seq_one_letter_code
_entity_poly.pdbx_strand_id
1 'polypeptide(L)'
;MTGQEIVVFPVQYLAPTDSLGWQQQIPNRAAFLAALDDQIEAVFTARGLGQTWTFGREIERASKLNSIVMADARSLSAEWLRARVLSDQSLREPLASQVRGLVGLKGQRYALLPVELRLESHGGTGVAILRVVMIDARMAKILSVFEVSSDPMTTLSPALTASVARHFADLVVAP
;
A
#
# COMPACT_ATOMS: atom_id res chain seq x y z
N MET A 1 -5.22 17.52 1.49
CA MET A 1 -3.75 17.58 1.30
C MET A 1 -3.39 18.11 -0.09
N THR A 2 -3.93 19.26 -0.51
CA THR A 2 -3.67 19.81 -1.85
C THR A 2 -2.29 20.46 -1.91
N GLY A 3 -1.40 19.92 -2.75
CA GLY A 3 -0.05 20.47 -3.01
C GLY A 3 1.12 19.69 -2.39
N GLN A 4 0.88 18.59 -1.68
CA GLN A 4 1.96 17.71 -1.21
C GLN A 4 2.20 16.57 -2.20
N GLU A 5 3.45 16.41 -2.61
CA GLU A 5 3.91 15.26 -3.40
C GLU A 5 4.08 14.05 -2.47
N ILE A 6 3.38 12.96 -2.79
CA ILE A 6 3.33 11.74 -1.98
C ILE A 6 3.81 10.55 -2.81
N VAL A 7 4.65 9.74 -2.17
CA VAL A 7 5.08 8.43 -2.68
C VAL A 7 4.09 7.37 -2.20
N VAL A 8 3.45 6.67 -3.12
CA VAL A 8 2.61 5.49 -2.80
C VAL A 8 3.42 4.24 -3.12
N PHE A 9 3.88 3.55 -2.09
CA PHE A 9 4.65 2.32 -2.24
C PHE A 9 3.78 1.15 -2.73
N PRO A 10 4.39 0.13 -3.35
CA PRO A 10 3.70 -1.14 -3.63
C PRO A 10 3.13 -1.78 -2.35
N VAL A 11 2.05 -2.54 -2.47
CA VAL A 11 1.51 -3.34 -1.37
C VAL A 11 2.53 -4.41 -0.97
N GLN A 12 2.91 -4.44 0.32
CA GLN A 12 4.02 -5.29 0.78
C GLN A 12 3.60 -6.74 1.02
N TYR A 13 2.45 -6.97 1.67
CA TYR A 13 2.04 -8.31 2.07
C TYR A 13 0.60 -8.63 1.68
N LEU A 14 0.39 -9.91 1.39
CA LEU A 14 -0.92 -10.54 1.39
C LEU A 14 -0.98 -11.45 2.62
N ALA A 15 -2.01 -11.28 3.45
CA ALA A 15 -2.17 -12.11 4.64
C ALA A 15 -2.21 -13.60 4.27
N PRO A 16 -1.50 -14.49 4.99
CA PRO A 16 -1.35 -15.88 4.58
C PRO A 16 -2.61 -16.71 4.74
N THR A 17 -3.56 -16.24 5.57
CA THR A 17 -4.78 -16.94 5.93
C THR A 17 -5.99 -16.07 5.65
N ASP A 18 -7.08 -16.73 5.29
CA ASP A 18 -8.41 -16.15 5.18
C ASP A 18 -9.46 -17.20 5.60
N SER A 19 -10.65 -16.72 5.98
CA SER A 19 -11.73 -17.59 6.45
C SER A 19 -12.61 -18.17 5.34
N LEU A 20 -12.44 -17.75 4.09
CA LEU A 20 -13.25 -18.13 2.93
C LEU A 20 -12.51 -19.07 1.95
N GLY A 21 -11.24 -19.40 2.22
CA GLY A 21 -10.37 -20.17 1.33
C GLY A 21 -9.96 -19.40 0.05
N TRP A 22 -10.19 -18.09 -0.02
CA TRP A 22 -9.87 -17.27 -1.19
C TRP A 22 -8.37 -17.20 -1.45
N GLN A 23 -7.52 -17.29 -0.42
CA GLN A 23 -6.06 -17.35 -0.59
C GLN A 23 -5.62 -18.53 -1.45
N GLN A 24 -6.32 -19.66 -1.39
CA GLN A 24 -5.99 -20.86 -2.17
C GLN A 24 -6.33 -20.68 -3.66
N GLN A 25 -7.20 -19.72 -3.97
CA GLN A 25 -7.60 -19.37 -5.34
C GLN A 25 -6.65 -18.37 -6.00
N ILE A 26 -5.64 -17.86 -5.26
CA ILE A 26 -4.64 -16.91 -5.77
C ILE A 26 -3.39 -17.69 -6.18
N PRO A 27 -3.21 -18.04 -7.47
CA PRO A 27 -2.08 -18.86 -7.91
C PRO A 27 -0.74 -18.13 -7.82
N ASN A 28 -0.76 -16.80 -7.99
CA ASN A 28 0.43 -15.97 -7.95
C ASN A 28 0.17 -14.71 -7.12
N ARG A 29 0.65 -14.73 -5.88
CA ARG A 29 0.46 -13.64 -4.91
C ARG A 29 1.13 -12.33 -5.37
N ALA A 30 2.32 -12.42 -5.96
CA ALA A 30 3.04 -11.24 -6.44
C ALA A 30 2.29 -10.55 -7.58
N ALA A 31 1.78 -11.33 -8.54
CA ALA A 31 0.96 -10.80 -9.64
C ALA A 31 -0.37 -10.23 -9.12
N PHE A 32 -0.97 -10.84 -8.11
CA PHE A 32 -2.20 -10.34 -7.49
C PHE A 32 -2.00 -8.99 -6.80
N LEU A 33 -0.91 -8.82 -6.03
CA LEU A 33 -0.57 -7.53 -5.42
C LEU A 33 -0.20 -6.48 -6.48
N ALA A 34 0.55 -6.86 -7.52
CA ALA A 34 0.87 -5.95 -8.62
C ALA A 34 -0.38 -5.45 -9.36
N ALA A 35 -1.40 -6.31 -9.53
CA ALA A 35 -2.68 -5.90 -10.12
C ALA A 35 -3.43 -4.90 -9.23
N LEU A 36 -3.35 -5.05 -7.90
CA LEU A 36 -3.89 -4.05 -6.96
C LEU A 36 -3.10 -2.73 -7.04
N ASP A 37 -1.77 -2.78 -7.11
CA ASP A 37 -0.93 -1.58 -7.29
C ASP A 37 -1.33 -0.81 -8.56
N ASP A 38 -1.50 -1.52 -9.68
CA ASP A 38 -1.94 -0.95 -10.96
C ASP A 38 -3.33 -0.28 -10.84
N GLN A 39 -4.26 -0.91 -10.10
CA GLN A 39 -5.59 -0.35 -9.85
C GLN A 39 -5.54 0.90 -8.96
N ILE A 40 -4.69 0.91 -7.92
CA ILE A 40 -4.48 2.08 -7.06
C ILE A 40 -3.95 3.24 -7.90
N GLU A 41 -2.88 3.02 -8.68
CA GLU A 41 -2.30 4.04 -9.54
C GLU A 41 -3.32 4.60 -10.55
N ALA A 42 -4.10 3.73 -11.20
CA ALA A 42 -5.13 4.13 -12.15
C ALA A 42 -6.21 5.01 -11.50
N VAL A 43 -6.71 4.63 -10.33
CA VAL A 43 -7.76 5.38 -9.62
C VAL A 43 -7.24 6.74 -9.15
N PHE A 44 -6.04 6.80 -8.57
CA PHE A 44 -5.45 8.07 -8.11
C PHE A 44 -5.15 9.01 -9.28
N THR A 45 -4.66 8.45 -10.40
CA THR A 45 -4.41 9.22 -11.63
C THR A 45 -5.70 9.79 -12.22
N ALA A 46 -6.78 9.01 -12.24
CA ALA A 46 -8.09 9.48 -12.69
C ALA A 46 -8.66 10.63 -11.84
N ARG A 47 -8.17 10.78 -10.60
CA ARG A 47 -8.50 11.90 -9.70
C ARG A 47 -7.54 13.09 -9.81
N GLY A 48 -6.64 13.08 -10.78
CA GLY A 48 -5.72 14.19 -11.07
C GLY A 48 -4.42 14.18 -10.26
N LEU A 49 -4.16 13.16 -9.43
CA LEU A 49 -2.94 13.07 -8.61
C LEU A 49 -1.72 12.53 -9.37
N GLY A 50 -1.91 12.02 -10.59
CA GLY A 50 -0.86 11.39 -11.40
C GLY A 50 0.31 12.30 -11.79
N GLN A 51 0.16 13.63 -11.70
CA GLN A 51 1.24 14.58 -12.03
C GLN A 51 2.11 14.96 -10.83
N THR A 52 1.57 14.85 -9.62
CA THR A 52 2.24 15.31 -8.39
C THR A 52 2.71 14.15 -7.51
N TRP A 53 2.11 12.98 -7.66
CA TRP A 53 2.39 11.82 -6.82
C TRP A 53 3.18 10.77 -7.60
N THR A 54 3.95 9.97 -6.88
CA THR A 54 4.73 8.87 -7.47
C THR A 54 4.17 7.55 -6.97
N PHE A 55 3.91 6.62 -7.88
CA PHE A 55 3.22 5.36 -7.59
C PHE A 55 4.13 4.14 -7.74
N GLY A 56 3.62 2.99 -7.27
CA GLY A 56 4.35 1.75 -7.08
C GLY A 56 5.20 1.32 -8.28
N ARG A 57 4.66 1.40 -9.51
CA ARG A 57 5.41 0.99 -10.71
C ARG A 57 6.64 1.84 -10.97
N GLU A 58 6.54 3.15 -10.76
CA GLU A 58 7.65 4.07 -11.00
C GLU A 58 8.76 3.86 -9.96
N ILE A 59 8.39 3.75 -8.69
CA ILE A 59 9.33 3.54 -7.58
C ILE A 59 10.00 2.17 -7.71
N GLU A 60 9.23 1.13 -8.03
CA GLU A 60 9.76 -0.21 -8.27
C GLU A 60 10.76 -0.24 -9.43
N ARG A 61 10.43 0.43 -10.54
CA ARG A 61 11.36 0.55 -11.66
C ARG A 61 12.64 1.26 -11.23
N ALA A 62 12.51 2.36 -10.50
CA ALA A 62 13.65 3.12 -10.01
C ALA A 62 14.52 2.32 -9.02
N SER A 63 13.92 1.57 -8.08
CA SER A 63 14.65 0.74 -7.13
C SER A 63 15.38 -0.40 -7.83
N LYS A 64 14.77 -1.04 -8.83
CA LYS A 64 15.40 -2.10 -9.61
C LYS A 64 16.58 -1.61 -10.43
N LEU A 65 16.47 -0.43 -11.05
CA LEU A 65 17.57 0.18 -11.80
C LEU A 65 18.75 0.57 -10.89
N ASN A 66 18.52 0.76 -9.59
CA ASN A 66 19.51 1.19 -8.62
C ASN A 66 19.75 0.15 -7.51
N SER A 67 19.55 -1.14 -7.80
CA SER A 67 19.48 -2.21 -6.79
C SER A 67 20.77 -2.42 -5.99
N ILE A 68 21.91 -1.88 -6.45
CA ILE A 68 23.18 -1.91 -5.72
C ILE A 68 23.12 -1.02 -4.47
N VAL A 69 22.38 0.10 -4.55
CA VAL A 69 22.39 1.17 -3.55
C VAL A 69 21.03 1.42 -2.91
N MET A 70 19.96 0.83 -3.46
CA MET A 70 18.59 1.02 -2.99
C MET A 70 17.93 -0.29 -2.58
N ALA A 71 17.09 -0.19 -1.55
CA ALA A 71 16.20 -1.28 -1.18
C ALA A 71 15.15 -1.51 -2.27
N ASP A 72 14.75 -2.77 -2.44
CA ASP A 72 13.64 -3.12 -3.32
C ASP A 72 12.32 -2.59 -2.74
N ALA A 73 11.61 -1.77 -3.51
CA ALA A 73 10.33 -1.20 -3.12
C ALA A 73 9.23 -2.24 -2.84
N ARG A 74 9.37 -3.48 -3.34
CA ARG A 74 8.46 -4.60 -3.05
C ARG A 74 8.86 -5.43 -1.83
N SER A 75 10.02 -5.17 -1.23
CA SER A 75 10.56 -5.96 -0.12
C SER A 75 11.06 -5.07 1.02
N LEU A 76 10.23 -4.12 1.44
CA LEU A 76 10.51 -3.26 2.58
C LEU A 76 10.34 -4.04 3.88
N SER A 77 11.10 -3.69 4.91
CA SER A 77 11.05 -4.36 6.22
C SER A 77 9.88 -3.86 7.08
N ALA A 78 8.67 -4.10 6.58
CA ALA A 78 7.42 -3.56 7.09
C ALA A 78 6.56 -4.58 7.86
N GLU A 79 7.06 -5.80 8.13
CA GLU A 79 6.30 -6.89 8.75
C GLU A 79 5.71 -6.47 10.09
N TRP A 80 6.46 -5.70 10.89
CA TRP A 80 6.03 -5.24 12.21
C TRP A 80 4.83 -4.28 12.16
N LEU A 81 4.60 -3.60 11.02
CA LEU A 81 3.45 -2.71 10.82
C LEU A 81 2.14 -3.45 10.61
N ARG A 82 2.17 -4.79 10.43
CA ARG A 82 0.98 -5.65 10.37
C ARG A 82 0.28 -5.76 11.73
N ALA A 83 0.96 -5.39 12.83
CA ALA A 83 0.35 -5.35 14.15
C ALA A 83 -0.83 -4.38 14.19
N ARG A 84 -1.96 -4.81 14.79
CA ARG A 84 -3.19 -3.99 14.87
C ARG A 84 -2.97 -2.69 15.64
N VAL A 85 -2.20 -2.75 16.73
CA VAL A 85 -1.85 -1.61 17.59
C VAL A 85 -0.34 -1.39 17.55
N LEU A 86 0.06 -0.15 17.30
CA LEU A 86 1.47 0.27 17.36
C LEU A 86 1.74 0.87 18.75
N SER A 87 2.88 0.49 19.34
CA SER A 87 3.30 0.97 20.67
C SER A 87 3.73 2.44 20.67
N ASP A 88 4.22 2.92 19.53
CA ASP A 88 4.69 4.27 19.31
C ASP A 88 4.60 4.63 17.82
N GLN A 89 4.78 5.92 17.49
CA GLN A 89 4.69 6.45 16.12
C GLN A 89 6.06 6.59 15.44
N SER A 90 7.10 5.93 15.94
CA SER A 90 8.45 5.99 15.35
C SER A 90 8.59 4.94 14.26
N LEU A 91 9.18 5.31 13.13
CA LEU A 91 9.53 4.37 12.09
C LEU A 91 10.84 3.67 12.47
N ARG A 92 10.81 2.35 12.59
CA ARG A 92 11.95 1.53 13.03
C ARG A 92 12.92 1.28 11.87
N GLU A 93 14.20 1.10 12.19
CA GLU A 93 15.15 0.56 11.22
C GLU A 93 14.88 -0.94 10.98
N PRO A 94 15.13 -1.45 9.75
CA PRO A 94 15.71 -0.75 8.61
C PRO A 94 14.68 0.02 7.76
N LEU A 95 13.38 -0.05 8.07
CA LEU A 95 12.34 0.58 7.25
C LEU A 95 12.52 2.10 7.13
N ALA A 96 12.99 2.77 8.19
CA ALA A 96 13.23 4.21 8.16
C ALA A 96 14.26 4.63 7.11
N SER A 97 15.41 3.97 7.05
CA SER A 97 16.43 4.21 6.04
C SER A 97 15.95 3.83 4.62
N GLN A 98 15.24 2.70 4.47
CA GLN A 98 14.68 2.26 3.19
C GLN A 98 13.68 3.28 2.61
N VAL A 99 12.71 3.72 3.43
CA VAL A 99 11.71 4.71 3.03
C VAL A 99 12.39 6.04 2.69
N ARG A 100 13.34 6.50 3.49
CA ARG A 100 14.07 7.76 3.20
C ARG A 100 14.82 7.70 1.88
N GLY A 101 15.48 6.58 1.58
CA GLY A 101 16.19 6.38 0.33
C GLY A 101 15.27 6.43 -0.89
N LEU A 102 14.13 5.72 -0.83
CA LEU A 102 13.19 5.66 -1.95
C LEU A 102 12.35 6.94 -2.10
N VAL A 103 11.95 7.58 -1.00
CA VAL A 103 11.20 8.85 -1.04
C VAL A 103 12.08 10.01 -1.53
N GLY A 104 13.37 9.98 -1.16
CA GLY A 104 14.34 10.99 -1.59
C GLY A 104 14.61 11.02 -3.09
N LEU A 105 14.29 9.95 -3.84
CA LEU A 105 14.49 9.87 -5.30
C LEU A 105 13.88 11.03 -6.08
N LYS A 106 12.75 11.54 -5.61
CA LYS A 106 12.00 12.62 -6.25
C LYS A 106 11.93 13.88 -5.38
N GLY A 107 12.71 13.95 -4.30
CA GLY A 107 12.69 15.07 -3.35
C GLY A 107 11.43 15.15 -2.48
N GLN A 108 10.65 14.07 -2.44
CA GLN A 108 9.39 14.03 -1.69
C GLN A 108 9.66 13.87 -0.19
N ARG A 109 8.62 14.05 0.63
CA ARG A 109 8.72 13.94 2.10
C ARG A 109 7.81 12.88 2.67
N TYR A 110 6.61 12.77 2.11
CA TYR A 110 5.55 11.96 2.66
C TYR A 110 5.36 10.70 1.82
N ALA A 111 5.00 9.62 2.49
CA ALA A 111 4.69 8.36 1.82
C ALA A 111 3.43 7.72 2.39
N LEU A 112 2.71 7.03 1.51
CA LEU A 112 1.70 6.04 1.85
C LEU A 112 2.32 4.67 1.62
N LEU A 113 2.33 3.84 2.66
CA LEU A 113 2.80 2.48 2.62
C LEU A 113 1.61 1.53 2.83
N PRO A 114 1.06 0.94 1.76
CA PRO A 114 0.13 -0.16 1.88
C PRO A 114 0.87 -1.39 2.42
N VAL A 115 0.62 -1.74 3.68
CA VAL A 115 1.37 -2.76 4.40
C VAL A 115 0.83 -4.15 4.06
N GLU A 116 -0.45 -4.38 4.31
CA GLU A 116 -1.03 -5.71 4.19
C GLU A 116 -2.45 -5.66 3.65
N LEU A 117 -2.74 -6.53 2.69
CA LEU A 117 -4.09 -6.86 2.27
C LEU A 117 -4.57 -8.13 2.99
N ARG A 118 -5.70 -8.03 3.67
CA ARG A 118 -6.36 -9.13 4.39
C ARG A 118 -7.66 -9.48 3.69
N LEU A 119 -8.00 -10.76 3.62
CA LEU A 119 -9.29 -11.24 3.13
C LEU A 119 -10.07 -11.77 4.32
N GLU A 120 -11.22 -11.17 4.63
CA GLU A 120 -12.03 -11.52 5.79
C GLU A 120 -13.46 -11.90 5.41
N SER A 121 -14.05 -12.84 6.15
CA SER A 121 -15.46 -13.16 6.04
C SER A 121 -16.29 -12.23 6.92
N HIS A 122 -17.39 -11.73 6.36
CA HIS A 122 -18.43 -11.00 7.06
C HIS A 122 -19.79 -11.55 6.67
N GLY A 123 -20.38 -12.39 7.54
CA GLY A 123 -21.76 -12.85 7.40
C GLY A 123 -22.07 -13.62 6.10
N GLY A 124 -21.12 -14.41 5.58
CA GLY A 124 -21.30 -15.17 4.32
C GLY A 124 -20.87 -14.43 3.05
N THR A 125 -20.45 -13.18 3.18
CA THR A 125 -19.70 -12.44 2.14
C THR A 125 -18.25 -12.25 2.59
N GLY A 126 -17.37 -11.93 1.67
CA GLY A 126 -15.97 -11.60 1.94
C GLY A 126 -15.65 -10.15 1.61
N VAL A 127 -14.76 -9.56 2.39
CA VAL A 127 -14.21 -8.21 2.18
C VAL A 127 -12.69 -8.28 2.11
N ALA A 128 -12.10 -7.39 1.32
CA ALA A 128 -10.66 -7.15 1.35
C ALA A 128 -10.39 -5.90 2.19
N ILE A 129 -9.48 -6.01 3.17
CA ILE A 129 -9.09 -4.93 4.06
C ILE A 129 -7.62 -4.62 3.82
N LEU A 130 -7.33 -3.43 3.32
CA LEU A 130 -5.98 -2.93 3.11
C LEU A 130 -5.56 -2.02 4.26
N ARG A 131 -4.49 -2.40 4.97
CA ARG A 131 -3.86 -1.56 5.98
C ARG A 131 -2.86 -0.62 5.32
N VAL A 132 -3.00 0.68 5.55
CA VAL A 132 -2.13 1.71 4.99
C VAL A 132 -1.55 2.57 6.12
N VAL A 133 -0.25 2.85 6.02
CA VAL A 133 0.48 3.70 6.96
C VAL A 133 0.95 4.96 6.24
N MET A 134 0.63 6.13 6.80
CA MET A 134 1.19 7.40 6.33
C MET A 134 2.46 7.73 7.10
N ILE A 135 3.51 8.11 6.37
CA ILE A 135 4.86 8.26 6.89
C ILE A 135 5.42 9.64 6.53
N ASP A 136 6.08 10.29 7.49
CA ASP A 136 7.04 11.37 7.25
C ASP A 136 8.45 10.75 7.17
N ALA A 137 8.99 10.64 5.96
CA ALA A 137 10.29 10.00 5.71
C ALA A 137 11.47 10.79 6.28
N ARG A 138 11.33 12.13 6.37
CA ARG A 138 12.37 13.01 6.91
C ARG A 138 12.47 12.84 8.42
N MET A 139 11.34 12.81 9.11
CA MET A 139 11.28 12.65 10.56
C MET A 139 11.34 11.20 11.04
N ALA A 140 11.27 10.22 10.13
CA ALA A 140 11.10 8.81 10.46
C ALA A 140 9.92 8.58 11.41
N LYS A 141 8.76 9.17 11.07
CA LYS A 141 7.53 9.11 11.89
C LYS A 141 6.35 8.55 11.10
N ILE A 142 5.53 7.80 11.80
CA ILE A 142 4.19 7.38 11.38
C ILE A 142 3.24 8.52 11.74
N LEU A 143 2.54 9.05 10.75
CA LEU A 143 1.57 10.14 10.95
C LEU A 143 0.17 9.59 11.25
N SER A 144 -0.20 8.53 10.55
CA SER A 144 -1.50 7.88 10.72
C SER A 144 -1.45 6.45 10.22
N VAL A 145 -2.40 5.65 10.71
CA VAL A 145 -2.67 4.31 10.21
C VAL A 145 -4.16 4.18 9.99
N PHE A 146 -4.56 3.67 8.84
CA PHE A 146 -5.97 3.48 8.52
C PHE A 146 -6.15 2.18 7.74
N GLU A 147 -7.38 1.68 7.77
CA GLU A 147 -7.79 0.48 7.05
C GLU A 147 -8.83 0.86 5.99
N VAL A 148 -8.67 0.30 4.80
CA VAL A 148 -9.57 0.50 3.67
C VAL A 148 -10.24 -0.83 3.37
N SER A 149 -11.55 -0.93 3.62
CA SER A 149 -12.34 -2.11 3.26
C SER A 149 -12.91 -1.97 1.86
N SER A 150 -12.96 -3.08 1.12
CA SER A 150 -13.78 -3.21 -0.08
C SER A 150 -15.27 -3.27 0.26
N ASP A 151 -16.09 -3.16 -0.78
CA ASP A 151 -17.45 -3.65 -0.81
C ASP A 151 -17.48 -5.18 -0.57
N PRO A 152 -18.54 -5.73 0.07
CA PRO A 152 -18.67 -7.17 0.29
C PRO A 152 -18.92 -7.91 -1.02
N MET A 153 -18.32 -9.10 -1.17
CA MET A 153 -18.44 -9.97 -2.34
C MET A 153 -18.65 -11.42 -1.96
N THR A 154 -19.32 -12.20 -2.81
CA THR A 154 -19.50 -13.65 -2.60
C THR A 154 -18.37 -14.48 -3.20
N THR A 155 -17.57 -13.91 -4.11
CA THR A 155 -16.48 -14.59 -4.81
C THR A 155 -15.25 -13.70 -4.92
N LEU A 156 -14.06 -14.30 -4.89
CA LEU A 156 -12.82 -13.61 -5.21
C LEU A 156 -12.82 -13.22 -6.69
N SER A 157 -12.74 -11.92 -6.98
CA SER A 157 -12.68 -11.41 -8.36
C SER A 157 -11.88 -10.11 -8.42
N PRO A 158 -11.46 -9.66 -9.62
CA PRO A 158 -10.76 -8.38 -9.78
C PRO A 158 -11.57 -7.16 -9.30
N ALA A 159 -12.88 -7.28 -9.17
CA ALA A 159 -13.73 -6.22 -8.62
C ALA A 159 -13.40 -5.94 -7.14
N LEU A 160 -12.94 -6.95 -6.39
CA LEU A 160 -12.63 -6.82 -4.96
C LEU A 160 -11.47 -5.84 -4.74
N THR A 161 -10.37 -6.04 -5.46
CA THR A 161 -9.20 -5.15 -5.41
C THR A 161 -9.50 -3.78 -6.02
N ALA A 162 -10.35 -3.72 -7.06
CA ALA A 162 -10.78 -2.45 -7.64
C ALA A 162 -11.61 -1.62 -6.64
N SER A 163 -12.44 -2.26 -5.83
CA SER A 163 -13.21 -1.60 -4.76
C SER A 163 -12.30 -1.07 -3.66
N VAL A 164 -11.29 -1.85 -3.21
CA VAL A 164 -10.26 -1.35 -2.29
C VAL A 164 -9.55 -0.11 -2.85
N ALA A 165 -9.08 -0.15 -4.10
CA ALA A 165 -8.38 0.97 -4.73
C ALA A 165 -9.24 2.23 -4.78
N ARG A 166 -10.54 2.09 -5.10
CA ARG A 166 -11.51 3.18 -5.10
C ARG A 166 -11.66 3.82 -3.72
N HIS A 167 -11.96 3.02 -2.71
CA HIS A 167 -12.17 3.50 -1.34
C HIS A 167 -10.90 4.09 -0.74
N PHE A 168 -9.73 3.57 -1.13
CA PHE A 168 -8.45 4.13 -0.70
C PHE A 168 -8.28 5.55 -1.25
N ALA A 169 -8.56 5.75 -2.53
CA ALA A 169 -8.52 7.06 -3.13
C ALA A 169 -9.60 8.01 -2.56
N ASP A 170 -10.78 7.51 -2.19
CA ASP A 170 -11.83 8.30 -1.51
C ASP A 170 -11.34 8.84 -0.16
N LEU A 171 -10.72 7.99 0.66
CA LEU A 171 -10.22 8.38 1.97
C LEU A 171 -9.14 9.46 1.91
N VAL A 172 -8.34 9.45 0.85
CA VAL A 172 -7.19 10.34 0.69
C VAL A 172 -7.52 11.64 -0.05
N VAL A 173 -8.49 11.59 -0.98
CA VAL A 173 -8.89 12.74 -1.82
C VAL A 173 -10.08 13.49 -1.24
N ALA A 174 -10.85 12.91 -0.32
CA ALA A 174 -11.97 13.61 0.32
C ALA A 174 -11.49 14.93 0.99
N PRO A 175 -12.17 16.06 0.73
CA PRO A 175 -11.81 17.38 1.26
C PRO A 175 -11.92 17.50 2.78
#